data_AF-A0A258GQC7-F1
#
_entry.id   AF-A0A258GQC7-F1
#
_cell.length_a   1.000
_cell.length_b   1.000
_cell.length_c   1.000
_cell.angle_alpha   90.00
_cell.angle_beta   90.00
_cell.angle_gamma   90.00
#
_symmetry.space_group_name_H-M   'P 1'
#
loop_
_entity.id
_entity.type
_entity.pdbx_description
1 polymer ?
#
loop_
_entity_poly.entity_id
_entity_poly.type
_entity_poly.pdbx_seq_one_letter_code
_entity_poly.pdbx_strand_id
1 'polypeptide(L)'
;MIITDFPDKLARTKTETNVSFEAFCQSIINAPPVAYKHDLRWLKPGRFGDHVENPETGCLRTNANLISIGAAIADYDLEEMTLDEAADALRAAGVKAFLHTSASHTPDKPRFRAIMPTSRELDPSAYEALTARVNGVLGGVLSEESFNRSQAFFAGRVAGVVFDYRIVDGAFIDTLTGLPEIGRPGGNASGASGYTREAAYDDIAAGQELHRAINYLAMIGEPQADIEAAMHGSAAKTDDTRRWEKRMSEVPRSIRGAERRRERALQKMLAGVGTPPRQDTPGKTPRASTFETFTAASLAGKPIPPQEWLARDLIPAGQPVLLSGDGGLGKSLLALQLAVAVSSGGQWLGNFTAIGSVLYLSAEDETAELHRRLSRMTDNLDTLTNLHLAPMAELDPLLVAPDRGRLATTALYDAVAARVEEVRPALVVLDSNADFFGGNEVVRSEVRWFIGQLRKLCHSTGCTVL
;
A
#
# COMPACT_ATOMS: atom_id res chain seq x y z
N MET A 1 -3.87 31.16 9.40
CA MET A 1 -3.35 30.11 8.50
C MET A 1 -4.32 29.94 7.35
N ILE A 2 -3.82 29.59 6.16
CA ILE A 2 -4.67 29.39 4.99
C ILE A 2 -5.07 27.92 4.90
N ILE A 3 -6.37 27.69 4.72
CA ILE A 3 -6.93 26.39 4.47
C ILE A 3 -7.47 26.39 3.05
N THR A 4 -6.94 25.51 2.21
CA THR A 4 -7.53 25.18 0.92
C THR A 4 -8.54 24.06 1.13
N ASP A 5 -9.79 24.31 0.73
CA ASP A 5 -10.89 23.36 0.71
C ASP A 5 -11.18 22.95 -0.74
N PHE A 6 -11.08 21.66 -1.00
CA PHE A 6 -11.51 21.04 -2.23
C PHE A 6 -12.88 20.39 -2.00
N PRO A 7 -13.93 20.77 -2.77
CA PRO A 7 -15.28 20.25 -2.57
C PRO A 7 -15.39 18.72 -2.68
N ASP A 8 -14.49 18.10 -3.46
CA ASP A 8 -14.44 16.66 -3.66
C ASP A 8 -13.00 16.18 -3.89
N LYS A 9 -12.86 14.86 -4.01
CA LYS A 9 -11.56 14.20 -4.22
C LYS A 9 -10.93 14.45 -5.60
N LEU A 10 -11.68 14.96 -6.56
CA LEU A 10 -11.17 15.32 -7.88
C LEU A 10 -10.38 16.62 -7.83
N ALA A 11 -10.65 17.47 -6.82
CA ALA A 11 -9.92 18.70 -6.54
C ALA A 11 -9.79 19.62 -7.77
N ARG A 12 -10.85 19.69 -8.58
CA ARG A 12 -10.92 20.52 -9.80
C ARG A 12 -11.19 21.98 -9.51
N THR A 13 -11.82 22.24 -8.37
CA THR A 13 -12.06 23.58 -7.84
C THR A 13 -11.56 23.61 -6.40
N LYS A 14 -11.29 24.81 -5.90
CA LYS A 14 -10.85 25.02 -4.53
C LYS A 14 -11.39 26.35 -4.01
N THR A 15 -11.50 26.45 -2.70
CA THR A 15 -11.71 27.73 -2.00
C THR A 15 -10.66 27.88 -0.93
N GLU A 16 -10.15 29.09 -0.75
CA GLU A 16 -9.14 29.39 0.26
C GLU A 16 -9.72 30.29 1.33
N THR A 17 -9.54 29.90 2.59
CA THR A 17 -9.99 30.69 3.74
C THR A 17 -8.82 30.92 4.68
N ASN A 18 -8.67 32.17 5.15
CA ASN A 18 -7.71 32.50 6.18
C ASN A 18 -8.41 32.48 7.54
N VAL A 19 -8.00 31.55 8.40
CA VAL A 19 -8.60 31.31 9.72
C VAL A 19 -7.53 31.11 10.78
N SER A 20 -7.86 31.31 12.05
CA SER A 20 -6.97 30.87 13.14
C SER A 20 -6.95 29.34 13.21
N PHE A 21 -5.90 28.78 13.84
CA PHE A 21 -5.83 27.33 14.05
C PHE A 21 -6.99 26.84 14.91
N GLU A 22 -7.36 27.62 15.92
CA GLU A 22 -8.47 27.33 16.84
C GLU A 22 -9.82 27.32 16.09
N ALA A 23 -10.06 28.31 15.23
CA ALA A 23 -11.27 28.35 14.40
C ALA A 23 -11.32 27.19 13.40
N PHE A 24 -10.17 26.81 12.83
CA PHE A 24 -10.06 25.63 11.98
C PHE A 24 -10.44 24.34 12.73
N CYS A 25 -9.89 24.12 13.92
CA CYS A 25 -10.24 22.97 14.76
C CYS A 25 -11.74 22.92 15.06
N GLN A 26 -12.31 24.06 15.47
CA GLN A 26 -13.74 24.18 15.74
C GLN A 26 -14.60 23.91 14.50
N SER A 27 -14.13 24.24 13.30
CA SER A 27 -14.84 23.94 12.06
C SER A 27 -14.95 22.44 11.78
N ILE A 28 -13.98 21.64 12.24
CA ILE A 28 -14.00 20.17 12.11
C ILE A 28 -14.85 19.55 13.22
N ILE A 29 -14.66 19.99 14.47
CA ILE A 29 -15.39 19.49 15.65
C ILE A 29 -16.90 19.71 15.49
N ASN A 30 -17.29 20.91 15.05
CA ASN A 30 -18.69 21.32 14.94
C ASN A 30 -19.30 21.02 13.56
N ALA A 31 -18.58 20.36 12.67
CA ALA A 31 -19.13 19.96 11.38
C ALA A 31 -20.34 19.04 11.57
N PRO A 32 -21.47 19.26 10.88
CA PRO A 32 -22.58 18.32 10.90
C PRO A 32 -22.12 16.97 10.34
N PRO A 33 -22.57 15.84 10.91
CA PRO A 33 -22.22 14.53 10.38
C PRO A 33 -22.84 14.34 8.99
N VAL A 34 -22.05 13.81 8.05
CA VAL A 34 -22.49 13.44 6.71
C VAL A 34 -22.82 11.94 6.63
N ALA A 35 -23.58 11.53 5.63
CA ALA A 35 -23.99 10.14 5.47
C ALA A 35 -22.81 9.23 5.11
N TYR A 36 -21.92 9.67 4.21
CA TYR A 36 -20.81 8.85 3.74
C TYR A 36 -19.47 9.59 3.78
N LYS A 37 -18.37 8.85 3.91
CA LYS A 37 -17.00 9.40 3.92
C LYS A 37 -16.68 10.29 2.71
N HIS A 38 -17.24 9.99 1.54
CA HIS A 38 -16.98 10.75 0.32
C HIS A 38 -17.71 12.11 0.27
N ASP A 39 -18.65 12.35 1.19
CA ASP A 39 -19.33 13.64 1.37
C ASP A 39 -18.54 14.59 2.29
N LEU A 40 -17.45 14.11 2.90
CA LEU A 40 -16.58 14.94 3.73
C LEU A 40 -15.76 15.91 2.87
N ARG A 41 -15.53 17.09 3.42
CA ARG A 41 -14.67 18.12 2.83
C ARG A 41 -13.23 17.62 2.71
N TRP A 42 -12.53 18.03 1.67
CA TRP A 42 -11.12 17.70 1.47
C TRP A 42 -10.25 18.92 1.77
N LEU A 43 -9.60 18.91 2.93
CA LEU A 43 -8.90 20.08 3.43
C LEU A 43 -7.38 19.91 3.35
N LYS A 44 -6.69 21.02 3.07
CA LYS A 44 -5.24 21.14 3.21
C LYS A 44 -4.85 22.51 3.79
N PRO A 45 -4.22 22.55 4.98
CA PRO A 45 -3.45 23.68 5.47
C PRO A 45 -2.32 24.12 4.53
N GLY A 46 -2.60 25.06 3.65
CA GLY A 46 -1.66 25.55 2.64
C GLY A 46 -2.39 26.26 1.51
N ARG A 47 -1.62 26.90 0.64
CA ARG A 47 -2.12 27.59 -0.56
C ARG A 47 -1.78 26.80 -1.81
N PHE A 48 -2.71 26.76 -2.76
CA PHE A 48 -2.48 26.14 -4.06
C PHE A 48 -2.50 27.18 -5.18
N GLY A 49 -1.84 26.90 -6.30
CA GLY A 49 -1.97 27.62 -7.56
C GLY A 49 -3.13 27.09 -8.40
N ASP A 50 -3.37 27.73 -9.54
CA ASP A 50 -4.47 27.40 -10.46
C ASP A 50 -3.99 26.68 -11.73
N HIS A 51 -2.73 26.26 -11.77
CA HIS A 51 -2.17 25.59 -12.94
C HIS A 51 -2.72 24.16 -13.06
N VAL A 52 -3.19 23.78 -14.23
CA VAL A 52 -3.67 22.41 -14.50
C VAL A 52 -2.59 21.66 -15.25
N GLU A 53 -1.83 20.83 -14.53
CA GLU A 53 -0.72 20.04 -15.10
C GLU A 53 -1.24 18.94 -16.05
N ASN A 54 -2.33 18.28 -15.66
CA ASN A 54 -3.00 17.27 -16.48
C ASN A 54 -4.42 17.74 -16.85
N PRO A 55 -4.65 18.19 -18.09
CA PRO A 55 -5.95 18.67 -18.58
C PRO A 55 -7.09 17.65 -18.49
N GLU A 56 -6.80 16.35 -18.61
CA GLU A 56 -7.82 15.29 -18.51
C GLU A 56 -8.38 15.16 -17.09
N THR A 57 -7.52 15.33 -16.10
CA THR A 57 -7.93 15.23 -14.69
C THR A 57 -8.48 16.53 -14.15
N GLY A 58 -7.90 17.67 -14.55
CA GLY A 58 -8.20 18.99 -14.01
C GLY A 58 -7.77 19.19 -12.55
N CYS A 59 -6.95 18.30 -11.99
CA CYS A 59 -6.64 18.28 -10.56
C CYS A 59 -5.71 19.44 -10.17
N LEU A 60 -6.17 20.31 -9.26
CA LEU A 60 -5.37 21.40 -8.71
C LEU A 60 -4.49 20.94 -7.54
N ARG A 61 -4.81 19.81 -6.91
CA ARG A 61 -4.09 19.27 -5.75
C ARG A 61 -2.85 18.47 -6.15
N THR A 62 -1.83 19.15 -6.66
CA THR A 62 -0.54 18.56 -7.04
C THR A 62 0.61 19.19 -6.26
N ASN A 63 1.75 18.48 -6.21
CA ASN A 63 2.96 19.01 -5.60
C ASN A 63 3.52 20.23 -6.34
N ALA A 64 3.24 20.35 -7.64
CA ALA A 64 3.63 21.50 -8.46
C ALA A 64 2.78 22.74 -8.14
N ASN A 65 1.50 22.54 -7.78
CA ASN A 65 0.60 23.62 -7.44
C ASN A 65 0.69 24.07 -5.98
N LEU A 66 1.31 23.32 -5.09
CA LEU A 66 1.42 23.73 -3.69
C LEU A 66 2.36 24.93 -3.58
N ILE A 67 1.82 26.10 -3.22
CA ILE A 67 2.56 27.36 -3.11
C ILE A 67 3.15 27.53 -1.70
N SER A 68 2.39 27.16 -0.67
CA SER A 68 2.80 27.29 0.73
C SER A 68 2.14 26.23 1.59
N ILE A 69 2.75 25.93 2.73
CA ILE A 69 2.19 25.06 3.78
C ILE A 69 1.88 25.87 5.04
N GLY A 70 0.78 25.52 5.69
CA GLY A 70 0.38 26.12 6.98
C GLY A 70 0.38 25.14 8.16
N ALA A 71 0.62 23.85 7.89
CA ALA A 71 0.74 22.81 8.91
C ALA A 71 1.46 21.57 8.36
N ALA A 72 2.09 20.81 9.25
CA ALA A 72 2.41 19.40 9.02
C ALA A 72 1.18 18.54 9.34
N ILE A 73 1.02 17.42 8.64
CA ILE A 73 -0.11 16.51 8.82
C ILE A 73 0.42 15.09 8.94
N ALA A 74 0.03 14.43 10.01
CA ALA A 74 0.28 13.02 10.25
C ALA A 74 -1.02 12.24 10.01
N ASP A 75 -0.98 11.26 9.11
CA ASP A 75 -2.03 10.26 8.91
C ASP A 75 -1.54 8.95 9.54
N TYR A 76 -2.33 8.40 10.46
CA TYR A 76 -1.99 7.19 11.20
C TYR A 76 -3.04 6.10 10.97
N ASP A 77 -2.59 4.97 10.42
CA ASP A 77 -3.42 3.81 10.07
C ASP A 77 -2.84 2.46 10.54
N LEU A 78 -1.78 2.45 11.37
CA LEU A 78 -1.14 1.18 11.82
C LEU A 78 -1.90 0.45 12.93
N GLU A 79 -2.95 1.04 13.52
CA GLU A 79 -3.86 0.39 14.47
C GLU A 79 -3.23 -0.05 15.81
N GLU A 80 -2.01 0.39 16.12
CA GLU A 80 -1.27 0.04 17.34
C GLU A 80 -1.20 1.18 18.39
N MET A 81 -1.31 2.43 17.95
CA MET A 81 -1.23 3.64 18.79
C MET A 81 -2.61 4.28 18.88
N THR A 82 -3.03 4.59 20.09
CA THR A 82 -4.29 5.28 20.36
C THR A 82 -4.17 6.79 20.13
N LEU A 83 -5.32 7.45 19.95
CA LEU A 83 -5.40 8.91 19.85
C LEU A 83 -4.80 9.62 21.08
N ASP A 84 -5.01 9.04 22.26
CA ASP A 84 -4.53 9.58 23.54
C ASP A 84 -3.01 9.47 23.66
N GLU A 85 -2.42 8.31 23.33
CA GLU A 85 -0.96 8.13 23.34
C GLU A 85 -0.26 9.11 22.38
N ALA A 86 -0.84 9.33 21.20
CA ALA A 86 -0.32 10.30 20.24
C ALA A 86 -0.40 11.74 20.77
N ALA A 87 -1.54 12.10 21.40
CA ALA A 87 -1.71 13.42 22.01
C ALA A 87 -0.75 13.63 23.19
N ASP A 88 -0.51 12.61 24.01
CA ASP A 88 0.42 12.66 25.13
C ASP A 88 1.88 12.79 24.67
N ALA A 89 2.27 12.08 23.60
CA ALA A 89 3.60 12.21 22.99
C ALA A 89 3.84 13.63 22.46
N LEU A 90 2.86 14.19 21.72
CA LEU A 90 2.95 15.57 21.21
C LEU A 90 2.96 16.60 22.34
N ARG A 91 2.17 16.39 23.40
CA ARG A 91 2.15 17.26 24.58
C ARG A 91 3.48 17.23 25.32
N ALA A 92 4.06 16.05 25.51
CA ALA A 92 5.37 15.90 26.14
C ALA A 92 6.49 16.56 25.31
N ALA A 93 6.36 16.57 23.98
CA ALA A 93 7.26 17.27 23.08
C ALA A 93 6.98 18.79 22.96
N GLY A 94 5.95 19.31 23.63
CA GLY A 94 5.55 20.71 23.57
C GLY A 94 5.02 21.16 22.21
N VAL A 95 4.57 20.22 21.37
CA VAL A 95 4.11 20.48 20.00
C VAL A 95 2.63 20.85 20.03
N LYS A 96 2.28 22.03 19.51
CA LYS A 96 0.88 22.41 19.29
C LYS A 96 0.27 21.47 18.26
N ALA A 97 -0.87 20.85 18.59
CA ALA A 97 -1.52 19.90 17.69
C ALA A 97 -3.03 19.82 17.87
N PHE A 98 -3.71 19.42 16.80
CA PHE A 98 -5.10 18.99 16.82
C PHE A 98 -5.17 17.58 16.26
N LEU A 99 -5.71 16.65 17.04
CA LEU A 99 -5.88 15.27 16.65
C LEU A 99 -7.35 14.93 16.59
N HIS A 100 -7.75 14.13 15.61
CA HIS A 100 -9.10 13.58 15.56
C HIS A 100 -9.11 12.19 14.91
N THR A 101 -10.11 11.37 15.26
CA THR A 101 -10.28 10.06 14.64
C THR A 101 -10.62 10.19 13.15
N SER A 102 -10.16 9.22 12.36
CA SER A 102 -10.49 9.16 10.92
C SER A 102 -11.86 8.50 10.71
N ALA A 103 -12.47 8.69 9.53
CA ALA A 103 -13.75 8.07 9.19
C ALA A 103 -13.74 6.53 9.15
N SER A 104 -12.56 5.90 9.23
CA SER A 104 -12.37 4.45 9.29
C SER A 104 -11.89 3.97 10.67
N HIS A 105 -11.88 4.84 11.68
CA HIS A 105 -11.54 4.50 13.05
C HIS A 105 -12.59 3.57 13.67
N THR A 106 -12.13 2.55 14.39
CA THR A 106 -12.92 1.83 15.39
C THR A 106 -12.10 1.71 16.68
N PRO A 107 -12.74 1.44 17.85
CA PRO A 107 -11.99 1.21 19.09
C PRO A 107 -10.91 0.11 18.97
N ASP A 108 -11.17 -0.94 18.20
CA ASP A 108 -10.24 -2.05 17.97
C ASP A 108 -9.20 -1.75 16.87
N LYS A 109 -9.43 -0.71 16.06
CA LYS A 109 -8.57 -0.30 14.94
C LYS A 109 -8.35 1.21 15.00
N PRO A 110 -7.50 1.70 15.93
CA PRO A 110 -7.31 3.11 16.13
C PRO A 110 -6.63 3.75 14.92
N ARG A 111 -7.38 4.62 14.23
CA ARG A 111 -6.90 5.45 13.13
C ARG A 111 -7.19 6.91 13.39
N PHE A 112 -6.22 7.79 13.18
CA PHE A 112 -6.38 9.22 13.48
C PHE A 112 -5.54 10.10 12.56
N ARG A 113 -5.85 11.40 12.59
CA ARG A 113 -5.05 12.44 11.97
C ARG A 113 -4.58 13.41 13.02
N ALA A 114 -3.33 13.84 12.91
CA ALA A 114 -2.77 14.92 13.72
C ALA A 114 -2.32 16.07 12.81
N ILE A 115 -2.75 17.29 13.15
CA ILE A 115 -2.44 18.52 12.42
C ILE A 115 -1.62 19.41 13.35
N MET A 116 -0.40 19.73 12.94
CA MET A 116 0.56 20.55 13.69
C MET A 116 0.78 21.86 12.92
N PRO A 117 0.21 23.00 13.38
CA PRO A 117 0.28 24.25 12.66
C PRO A 117 1.70 24.83 12.65
N THR A 118 2.02 25.57 11.60
CA THR A 118 3.23 26.39 11.53
C THR A 118 2.95 27.83 11.98
N SER A 119 3.97 28.53 12.47
CA SER A 119 3.86 29.91 12.99
C SER A 119 3.51 30.93 11.90
N ARG A 120 3.83 30.59 10.66
CA ARG A 120 3.54 31.34 9.42
C ARG A 120 3.42 30.37 8.25
N GLU A 121 3.00 30.88 7.09
CA GLU A 121 3.11 30.11 5.84
C GLU A 121 4.60 29.85 5.51
N LEU A 122 4.93 28.60 5.19
CA LEU A 122 6.29 28.19 4.84
C LEU A 122 6.37 27.67 3.42
N ASP A 123 7.58 27.64 2.89
CA ASP A 123 7.88 27.04 1.59
C ASP A 123 7.58 25.51 1.63
N PRO A 124 7.00 24.93 0.56
CA PRO A 124 6.70 23.51 0.49
C PRO A 124 7.88 22.57 0.72
N SER A 125 9.12 23.02 0.50
CA SER A 125 10.34 22.24 0.80
C SER A 125 10.54 21.95 2.28
N ALA A 126 9.96 22.76 3.18
CA ALA A 126 10.03 22.53 4.62
C ALA A 126 9.15 21.36 5.10
N TYR A 127 8.18 20.91 4.29
CA TYR A 127 7.17 19.94 4.71
C TYR A 127 7.78 18.62 5.19
N GLU A 128 8.72 18.05 4.43
CA GLU A 128 9.31 16.74 4.73
C GLU A 128 10.07 16.74 6.06
N ALA A 129 10.85 17.79 6.35
CA ALA A 129 11.56 17.94 7.61
C ALA A 129 10.59 18.09 8.80
N LEU A 130 9.52 18.87 8.65
CA LEU A 130 8.51 19.01 9.70
C LEU A 130 7.75 17.69 9.95
N THR A 131 7.39 16.96 8.88
CA THR A 131 6.77 15.64 9.01
C THR A 131 7.72 14.64 9.66
N ALA A 132 9.03 14.67 9.35
CA ALA A 132 10.02 13.81 9.99
C ALA A 132 10.14 14.06 11.50
N ARG A 133 10.05 15.33 11.94
CA ARG A 133 10.01 15.69 13.37
C ARG A 133 8.79 15.11 14.07
N VAL A 134 7.62 15.25 13.43
CA VAL A 134 6.36 14.69 13.96
C VAL A 134 6.45 13.17 14.03
N ASN A 135 6.98 12.53 12.99
CA ASN A 135 7.17 11.09 12.96
C ASN A 135 8.14 10.64 14.06
N GLY A 136 9.22 11.37 14.31
CA GLY A 136 10.14 11.10 15.40
C GLY A 136 9.49 11.20 16.78
N VAL A 137 8.65 12.23 17.01
CA VAL A 137 7.89 12.38 18.25
C VAL A 137 6.92 11.22 18.46
N LEU A 138 6.31 10.73 17.38
CA LEU A 138 5.37 9.61 17.41
C LEU A 138 6.05 8.24 17.30
N GLY A 139 7.39 8.17 17.34
CA GLY A 139 8.12 6.89 17.37
C GLY A 139 8.24 6.18 16.01
N GLY A 140 8.10 6.88 14.89
CA GLY A 140 8.37 6.35 13.55
C GLY A 140 7.19 5.59 12.93
N VAL A 141 5.98 5.86 13.39
CA VAL A 141 4.76 5.08 13.08
C VAL A 141 3.87 5.71 12.00
N LEU A 142 4.26 6.85 11.41
CA LEU A 142 3.46 7.50 10.37
C LEU A 142 3.48 6.73 9.06
N SER A 143 2.39 6.85 8.28
CA SER A 143 2.31 6.28 6.94
C SER A 143 3.15 7.05 5.92
N GLU A 144 3.46 6.42 4.78
CA GLU A 144 4.21 7.04 3.68
C GLU A 144 3.49 8.28 3.12
N GLU A 145 2.15 8.28 3.15
CA GLU A 145 1.27 9.36 2.70
C GLU A 145 1.45 10.65 3.51
N SER A 146 1.85 10.54 4.78
CA SER A 146 2.13 11.70 5.63
C SER A 146 3.23 12.60 5.06
N PHE A 147 4.12 12.03 4.24
CA PHE A 147 5.24 12.74 3.59
C PHE A 147 4.86 13.36 2.24
N ASN A 148 3.64 13.14 1.73
CA ASN A 148 3.17 13.80 0.51
C ASN A 148 2.66 15.22 0.82
N ARG A 149 3.45 16.23 0.45
CA ARG A 149 3.16 17.64 0.75
C ARG A 149 1.83 18.14 0.18
N SER A 150 1.38 17.69 -0.99
CA SER A 150 0.08 18.09 -1.55
C SER A 150 -1.09 17.22 -1.12
N GLN A 151 -0.87 16.23 -0.24
CA GLN A 151 -1.94 15.37 0.23
C GLN A 151 -2.93 16.18 1.09
N ALA A 152 -4.20 16.18 0.67
CA ALA A 152 -5.33 16.69 1.43
C ALA A 152 -6.01 15.53 2.16
N PHE A 153 -6.83 15.84 3.16
CA PHE A 153 -7.49 14.83 3.97
C PHE A 153 -8.99 15.08 4.10
N PHE A 154 -9.73 13.99 4.31
CA PHE A 154 -11.15 14.07 4.67
C PHE A 154 -11.29 14.61 6.09
N ALA A 155 -12.00 15.73 6.21
CA ALA A 155 -12.23 16.42 7.48
C ALA A 155 -13.73 16.57 7.76
N GLY A 156 -14.13 16.23 8.99
CA GLY A 156 -15.52 16.29 9.45
C GLY A 156 -15.95 14.97 10.09
N ARG A 157 -17.26 14.76 10.18
CA ARG A 157 -17.88 13.67 10.93
C ARG A 157 -18.74 12.81 10.01
N VAL A 158 -18.74 11.49 10.19
CA VAL A 158 -19.62 10.56 9.47
C VAL A 158 -20.66 10.04 10.45
N ALA A 159 -21.93 10.00 10.03
CA ALA A 159 -23.02 9.49 10.84
C ALA A 159 -22.74 8.03 11.25
N GLY A 160 -22.88 7.72 12.55
CA GLY A 160 -22.65 6.37 13.07
C GLY A 160 -21.18 5.99 13.28
N VAL A 161 -20.20 6.85 12.92
CA VAL A 161 -18.77 6.62 13.20
C VAL A 161 -18.36 7.39 14.44
N VAL A 162 -17.60 6.74 15.33
CA VAL A 162 -17.06 7.37 16.55
C VAL A 162 -16.11 8.51 16.16
N PHE A 163 -16.42 9.70 16.64
CA PHE A 163 -15.61 10.89 16.44
C PHE A 163 -15.05 11.38 17.77
N ASP A 164 -13.76 11.13 17.99
CA ASP A 164 -13.01 11.64 19.13
C ASP A 164 -11.93 12.60 18.65
N TYR A 165 -11.56 13.54 19.52
CA TYR A 165 -10.53 14.53 19.23
C TYR A 165 -9.73 14.92 20.46
N ARG A 166 -8.51 15.43 20.24
CA ARG A 166 -7.65 16.03 21.27
C ARG A 166 -7.09 17.35 20.75
N ILE A 167 -7.05 18.33 21.63
CA ILE A 167 -6.31 19.57 21.41
C ILE A 167 -5.09 19.53 22.33
N VAL A 168 -3.92 19.77 21.74
CA VAL A 168 -2.65 19.84 22.44
C VAL A 168 -2.14 21.27 22.33
N ASP A 169 -2.06 21.94 23.48
CA ASP A 169 -1.38 23.23 23.58
C ASP A 169 0.14 23.03 23.49
N GLY A 170 0.82 23.99 22.88
CA GLY A 170 2.26 23.94 22.65
C GLY A 170 2.73 25.04 21.73
N ALA A 171 3.99 24.95 21.30
CA ALA A 171 4.57 25.83 20.29
C ALA A 171 4.30 25.31 18.87
N PHE A 172 4.38 26.20 17.88
CA PHE A 172 4.26 25.82 16.48
C PHE A 172 5.44 24.92 16.07
N ILE A 173 5.18 23.90 15.24
CA ILE A 173 6.15 22.84 14.93
C ILE A 173 7.46 23.37 14.30
N ASP A 174 7.38 24.46 13.56
CA ASP A 174 8.52 25.13 12.91
C ASP A 174 9.37 25.97 13.86
N THR A 175 8.85 26.30 15.04
CA THR A 175 9.57 27.09 16.05
C THR A 175 10.34 26.24 17.05
N LEU A 176 10.03 24.93 17.10
CA LEU A 176 10.68 23.97 18.00
C LEU A 176 11.99 23.46 17.40
N THR A 177 13.01 23.34 18.25
CA THR A 177 14.34 22.80 17.92
C THR A 177 14.59 21.52 18.72
N GLY A 178 15.46 20.64 18.21
CA GLY A 178 15.88 19.43 18.94
C GLY A 178 14.83 18.33 19.06
N LEU A 179 13.74 18.39 18.28
CA LEU A 179 12.79 17.28 18.18
C LEU A 179 13.46 16.07 17.50
N PRO A 180 13.15 14.83 17.91
CA PRO A 180 13.61 13.65 17.22
C PRO A 180 13.08 13.64 15.77
N GLU A 181 13.91 13.19 14.82
CA GLU A 181 13.56 13.15 13.40
C GLU A 181 13.63 11.70 12.89
N ILE A 182 12.50 11.18 12.41
CA ILE A 182 12.44 9.89 11.72
C ILE A 182 11.86 10.14 10.33
N GLY A 183 12.67 9.88 9.31
CA GLY A 183 12.28 10.09 7.91
C GLY A 183 11.16 9.15 7.43
N ARG A 184 10.92 9.20 6.11
CA ARG A 184 9.87 8.43 5.45
C ARG A 184 10.05 6.91 5.66
N PRO A 185 8.99 6.17 6.05
CA PRO A 185 9.03 4.71 6.12
C PRO A 185 9.46 4.11 4.77
N GLY A 186 10.44 3.19 4.78
CA GLY A 186 10.93 2.55 3.56
C GLY A 186 11.76 3.44 2.62
N GLY A 187 11.98 4.72 2.96
CA GLY A 187 13.03 5.51 2.33
C GLY A 187 14.38 4.86 2.60
N ASN A 188 15.29 4.89 1.62
CA ASN A 188 16.67 4.45 1.84
C ASN A 188 17.17 5.07 3.15
N ALA A 189 17.50 4.22 4.12
CA ALA A 189 18.42 4.60 5.16
C ALA A 189 19.74 4.91 4.45
N SER A 190 19.91 6.16 4.01
CA SER A 190 21.17 6.70 3.50
C SER A 190 22.16 6.83 4.66
N GLY A 191 22.51 5.69 5.26
CA GLY A 191 23.39 5.59 6.43
C GLY A 191 23.75 4.17 6.91
N ALA A 192 23.30 3.11 6.23
CA ALA A 192 23.54 1.72 6.67
C ALA A 192 24.66 0.98 5.89
N SER A 193 25.59 1.69 5.24
CA SER A 193 26.85 1.10 4.79
C SER A 193 27.97 1.57 5.73
N GLY A 194 28.39 0.72 6.66
CA GLY A 194 29.56 0.97 7.52
C GLY A 194 29.34 0.89 9.04
N TYR A 195 28.14 0.55 9.53
CA TYR A 195 27.92 0.35 10.96
C TYR A 195 28.44 -1.04 11.37
N THR A 196 29.45 -1.08 12.23
CA THR A 196 30.13 -2.30 12.66
C THR A 196 29.69 -2.74 14.06
N ARG A 197 29.99 -3.98 14.41
CA ARG A 197 29.76 -4.53 15.75
C ARG A 197 30.46 -3.69 16.82
N GLU A 198 31.70 -3.29 16.54
CA GLU A 198 32.52 -2.48 17.44
C GLU A 198 31.89 -1.10 17.65
N ALA A 199 31.46 -0.43 16.58
CA ALA A 199 30.80 0.88 16.67
C ALA A 199 29.48 0.80 17.47
N ALA A 200 28.73 -0.29 17.37
CA ALA A 200 27.52 -0.48 18.15
C ALA A 200 27.81 -0.68 19.66
N TYR A 201 28.90 -1.37 20.03
CA TYR A 201 29.31 -1.46 21.42
C TYR A 201 29.88 -0.14 21.96
N ASP A 202 30.59 0.63 21.13
CA ASP A 202 31.08 1.97 21.48
C ASP A 202 29.93 2.95 21.72
N ASP A 203 28.90 2.92 20.87
CA ASP A 203 27.66 3.70 21.04
C ASP A 203 26.95 3.34 22.35
N ILE A 204 26.85 2.05 22.67
CA ILE A 204 26.28 1.59 23.95
C ILE A 204 27.11 2.07 25.13
N ALA A 205 28.44 1.92 25.08
CA ALA A 205 29.33 2.38 26.15
C ALA A 205 29.20 3.88 26.38
N ALA A 206 29.13 4.67 25.31
CA ALA A 206 28.98 6.12 25.34
C ALA A 206 27.55 6.59 25.68
N GLY A 207 26.55 5.71 25.67
CA GLY A 207 25.16 6.05 25.92
C GLY A 207 24.46 6.74 24.74
N GLN A 208 25.03 6.64 23.54
CA GLN A 208 24.57 7.27 22.31
C GLN A 208 23.86 6.25 21.41
N GLU A 209 22.90 6.69 20.60
CA GLU A 209 22.27 5.86 19.55
C GLU A 209 21.82 4.45 20.02
N LEU A 210 21.45 4.31 21.31
CA LEU A 210 21.23 3.01 21.97
C LEU A 210 20.24 2.12 21.22
N HIS A 211 19.16 2.70 20.70
CA HIS A 211 18.15 1.96 19.94
C HIS A 211 18.72 1.39 18.63
N ARG A 212 19.55 2.17 17.93
CA ARG A 212 20.22 1.75 16.69
C ARG A 212 21.25 0.65 16.99
N ALA A 213 22.06 0.81 18.02
CA ALA A 213 23.07 -0.15 18.44
C ALA A 213 22.45 -1.51 18.85
N ILE A 214 21.45 -1.48 19.74
CA ILE A 214 20.75 -2.71 20.21
C ILE A 214 20.09 -3.44 19.04
N ASN A 215 19.41 -2.71 18.14
CA ASN A 215 18.76 -3.34 16.98
C ASN A 215 19.78 -3.94 16.01
N TYR A 216 20.92 -3.30 15.81
CA TYR A 216 21.99 -3.83 14.98
C TYR A 216 22.61 -5.10 15.59
N LEU A 217 22.98 -5.09 16.88
CA LEU A 217 23.55 -6.23 17.58
C LEU A 217 22.57 -7.42 17.60
N ALA A 218 21.28 -7.15 17.88
CA ALA A 218 20.23 -8.16 17.80
C ALA A 218 20.08 -8.74 16.38
N MET A 219 20.23 -7.92 15.34
CA MET A 219 20.13 -8.35 13.94
C MET A 219 21.30 -9.25 13.51
N ILE A 220 22.53 -8.93 13.92
CA ILE A 220 23.71 -9.78 13.64
C ILE A 220 23.78 -11.01 14.55
N GLY A 221 22.90 -11.09 15.55
CA GLY A 221 22.72 -12.28 16.38
C GLY A 221 23.57 -12.33 17.62
N GLU A 222 23.98 -11.17 18.15
CA GLU A 222 24.69 -11.08 19.42
C GLU A 222 23.87 -11.68 20.58
N PRO A 223 24.52 -12.40 21.50
CA PRO A 223 23.85 -12.95 22.67
C PRO A 223 23.21 -11.84 23.51
N GLN A 224 21.98 -12.09 23.98
CA GLN A 224 21.25 -11.17 24.85
C GLN A 224 22.07 -10.78 26.09
N ALA A 225 22.77 -11.74 26.69
CA ALA A 225 23.61 -11.49 27.87
C ALA A 225 24.74 -10.49 27.60
N ASP A 226 25.29 -10.46 26.38
CA ASP A 226 26.40 -9.57 26.02
C ASP A 226 25.89 -8.15 25.75
N ILE A 227 24.73 -8.02 25.10
CA ILE A 227 24.04 -6.73 24.92
C ILE A 227 23.63 -6.16 26.28
N GLU A 228 23.05 -6.99 27.16
CA GLU A 228 22.67 -6.59 28.51
C GLU A 228 23.88 -6.20 29.36
N ALA A 229 24.99 -6.94 29.27
CA ALA A 229 26.24 -6.60 29.96
C ALA A 229 26.82 -5.26 29.49
N ALA A 230 26.84 -5.02 28.18
CA ALA A 230 27.29 -3.74 27.61
C ALA A 230 26.39 -2.58 28.05
N MET A 231 25.07 -2.79 28.03
CA MET A 231 24.10 -1.83 28.55
C MET A 231 24.37 -1.54 30.03
N HIS A 232 24.55 -2.56 30.87
CA HIS A 232 24.82 -2.38 32.30
C HIS A 232 26.08 -1.56 32.62
N GLY A 233 27.07 -1.57 31.71
CA GLY A 233 28.29 -0.77 31.77
C GLY A 233 28.22 0.60 31.07
N SER A 234 27.07 0.96 30.48
CA SER A 234 26.89 2.20 29.73
C SER A 234 26.98 3.46 30.61
N ALA A 235 27.64 4.50 30.10
CA ALA A 235 27.69 5.81 30.74
C ALA A 235 26.30 6.46 30.91
N ALA A 236 25.32 6.12 30.06
CA ALA A 236 23.95 6.64 30.14
C ALA A 236 23.15 6.13 31.36
N LYS A 237 23.69 5.15 32.11
CA LYS A 237 23.06 4.62 33.32
C LYS A 237 22.96 5.64 34.46
N THR A 238 23.86 6.63 34.52
CA THR A 238 23.94 7.59 35.62
C THR A 238 22.96 8.77 35.50
N ASP A 239 22.35 8.97 34.34
CA ASP A 239 21.62 10.21 34.03
C ASP A 239 20.14 10.19 34.44
N ASP A 240 19.47 9.03 34.39
CA ASP A 240 18.07 8.85 34.83
C ASP A 240 17.73 7.37 35.03
N THR A 241 17.63 6.94 36.29
CA THR A 241 17.43 5.53 36.67
C THR A 241 16.11 4.96 36.13
N ARG A 242 15.03 5.75 36.09
CA ARG A 242 13.71 5.28 35.61
C ARG A 242 13.68 5.10 34.10
N ARG A 243 14.27 6.05 33.37
CA ARG A 243 14.42 5.96 31.91
C ARG A 243 15.32 4.79 31.52
N TRP A 244 16.35 4.53 32.32
CA TRP A 244 17.27 3.41 32.14
C TRP A 244 16.57 2.05 32.36
N GLU A 245 15.80 1.88 33.43
CA GLU A 245 15.02 0.67 33.70
C GLU A 245 14.00 0.37 32.60
N LYS A 246 13.31 1.39 32.08
CA LYS A 246 12.39 1.23 30.96
C LYS A 246 13.12 0.72 29.71
N ARG A 247 14.27 1.31 29.36
CA ARG A 247 15.10 0.88 28.21
C ARG A 247 15.62 -0.56 28.36
N MET A 248 16.06 -0.94 29.56
CA MET A 248 16.46 -2.31 29.85
C MET A 248 15.31 -3.31 29.63
N SER A 249 14.06 -2.93 29.94
CA SER A 249 12.91 -3.82 29.73
C SER A 249 12.50 -4.00 28.26
N GLU A 250 12.97 -3.13 27.35
CA GLU A 250 12.73 -3.20 25.91
C GLU A 250 13.74 -4.09 25.16
N VAL A 251 14.96 -4.26 25.67
CA VAL A 251 16.03 -5.07 25.06
C VAL A 251 15.58 -6.50 24.71
N PRO A 252 14.92 -7.26 25.62
CA PRO A 252 14.45 -8.60 25.30
C PRO A 252 13.41 -8.62 24.17
N ARG A 253 12.61 -7.54 24.01
CA ARG A 253 11.61 -7.45 22.93
C ARG A 253 12.29 -7.25 21.57
N SER A 254 13.29 -6.38 21.48
CA SER A 254 14.07 -6.15 20.26
C SER A 254 14.81 -7.40 19.80
N ILE A 255 15.38 -8.15 20.75
CA ILE A 255 16.08 -9.42 20.48
C ILE A 255 15.11 -10.50 19.98
N ARG A 256 13.99 -10.74 20.70
CA ARG A 256 12.95 -11.69 20.24
C ARG A 256 12.39 -11.35 18.85
N GLY A 257 12.35 -10.06 18.51
CA GLY A 257 11.96 -9.59 17.17
C GLY A 257 13.00 -9.94 16.10
N ALA A 258 14.28 -9.76 16.41
CA ALA A 258 15.38 -10.12 15.51
C ALA A 258 15.58 -11.64 15.37
N GLU A 259 15.47 -12.40 16.47
CA GLU A 259 15.51 -13.85 16.49
C GLU A 259 14.40 -14.44 15.62
N ARG A 260 13.16 -13.97 15.74
CA ARG A 260 12.06 -14.41 14.85
C ARG A 260 12.32 -14.14 13.37
N ARG A 261 13.01 -13.03 13.05
CA ARG A 261 13.42 -12.72 11.67
C ARG A 261 14.53 -13.65 11.19
N ARG A 262 15.50 -13.99 12.05
CA ARG A 262 16.57 -14.97 11.77
C ARG A 262 16.02 -16.39 11.64
N GLU A 263 15.13 -16.80 12.54
CA GLU A 263 14.45 -18.11 12.51
C GLU A 263 13.64 -18.27 11.22
N ARG A 264 12.88 -17.25 10.81
CA ARG A 264 12.18 -17.25 9.52
C ARG A 264 13.13 -17.29 8.31
N ALA A 265 14.30 -16.66 8.42
CA ALA A 265 15.33 -16.73 7.38
C ALA A 265 16.01 -18.12 7.33
N LEU A 266 16.24 -18.74 8.49
CA LEU A 266 16.82 -20.08 8.62
C LEU A 266 15.84 -21.16 8.16
N GLN A 267 14.54 -21.03 8.49
CA GLN A 267 13.47 -21.88 7.97
C GLN A 267 13.35 -21.78 6.44
N LYS A 268 13.54 -20.57 5.88
CA LYS A 268 13.64 -20.39 4.41
C LYS A 268 14.89 -21.04 3.81
N MET A 269 16.01 -21.09 4.53
CA MET A 269 17.25 -21.76 4.10
C MET A 269 17.15 -23.30 4.18
N LEU A 270 16.55 -23.84 5.24
CA LEU A 270 16.39 -25.29 5.45
C LEU A 270 15.34 -25.91 4.52
N ALA A 271 14.38 -25.11 4.03
CA ALA A 271 13.38 -25.52 3.05
C ALA A 271 13.92 -25.73 1.61
N GLY A 272 15.24 -25.72 1.41
CA GLY A 272 15.85 -26.21 0.16
C GLY A 272 15.64 -25.34 -1.09
N VAL A 273 15.14 -24.11 -0.96
CA VAL A 273 15.16 -23.13 -2.05
C VAL A 273 16.56 -22.51 -2.11
N GLY A 274 17.47 -23.21 -2.77
CA GLY A 274 18.81 -22.70 -3.05
C GLY A 274 18.70 -21.37 -3.78
N THR A 275 19.03 -20.26 -3.11
CA THR A 275 19.36 -19.02 -3.79
C THR A 275 20.70 -19.27 -4.48
N PRO A 276 20.85 -19.12 -5.81
CA PRO A 276 22.15 -19.26 -6.44
C PRO A 276 23.11 -18.23 -5.85
N PRO A 277 24.42 -18.52 -5.77
CA PRO A 277 25.38 -17.56 -5.24
C PRO A 277 25.29 -16.27 -6.05
N ARG A 278 25.22 -15.13 -5.35
CA ARG A 278 25.35 -13.81 -5.96
C ARG A 278 26.68 -13.78 -6.70
N GLN A 279 26.63 -13.87 -8.02
CA GLN A 279 27.69 -13.31 -8.84
C GLN A 279 27.66 -11.80 -8.56
N ASP A 280 28.78 -11.27 -8.09
CA ASP A 280 29.04 -9.83 -8.05
C ASP A 280 28.79 -9.27 -9.44
N THR A 281 27.57 -8.76 -9.63
CA THR A 281 27.22 -8.04 -10.84
C THR A 281 27.69 -6.61 -10.57
N PRO A 282 28.67 -6.07 -11.31
CA PRO A 282 29.06 -4.68 -11.15
C PRO A 282 27.79 -3.83 -11.32
N GLY A 283 27.64 -2.85 -10.42
CA GLY A 283 26.41 -2.09 -10.21
C GLY A 283 25.67 -1.83 -11.52
N LYS A 284 24.46 -2.38 -11.65
CA LYS A 284 23.55 -1.96 -12.70
C LYS A 284 23.18 -0.51 -12.42
N THR A 285 23.91 0.40 -13.05
CA THR A 285 23.40 1.71 -13.47
C THR A 285 21.96 1.51 -13.96
N PRO A 286 20.99 2.34 -13.55
CA PRO A 286 19.65 2.22 -14.10
C PRO A 286 19.78 2.27 -15.61
N ARG A 287 19.48 1.16 -16.29
CA ARG A 287 19.31 1.20 -17.74
C ARG A 287 18.12 2.13 -17.93
N ALA A 288 18.39 3.36 -18.38
CA ALA A 288 17.37 4.12 -19.08
C ALA A 288 16.82 3.14 -20.13
N SER A 289 15.56 2.74 -19.97
CA SER A 289 14.87 2.03 -21.03
C SER A 289 14.99 2.92 -22.26
N THR A 290 15.75 2.50 -23.26
CA THR A 290 15.80 3.18 -24.54
C THR A 290 14.37 3.29 -25.03
N PHE A 291 13.89 4.52 -25.15
CA PHE A 291 12.58 4.79 -25.71
C PHE A 291 12.68 4.56 -27.22
N GLU A 292 12.49 3.31 -27.63
CA GLU A 292 12.50 2.94 -29.03
C GLU A 292 11.24 3.49 -29.70
N THR A 293 11.45 4.22 -30.78
CA THR A 293 10.37 4.72 -31.62
C THR A 293 10.56 4.19 -33.03
N PHE A 294 9.45 3.96 -33.71
CA PHE A 294 9.45 3.72 -35.15
C PHE A 294 8.49 4.72 -35.79
N THR A 295 8.75 5.10 -37.03
CA THR A 295 7.84 5.97 -37.77
C THR A 295 6.69 5.14 -38.33
N ALA A 296 5.47 5.68 -38.36
CA ALA A 296 4.34 4.99 -38.99
C ALA A 296 4.63 4.63 -40.46
N ALA A 297 5.42 5.43 -41.17
CA ALA A 297 5.88 5.15 -42.53
C ALA A 297 6.65 3.82 -42.64
N SER A 298 7.33 3.36 -41.59
CA SER A 298 8.03 2.06 -41.57
C SER A 298 7.09 0.85 -41.62
N LEU A 299 5.78 1.06 -41.51
CA LEU A 299 4.76 0.02 -41.69
C LEU A 299 4.29 -0.10 -43.15
N ALA A 300 4.63 0.86 -44.03
CA ALA A 300 4.22 0.83 -45.42
C ALA A 300 4.72 -0.45 -46.12
N GLY A 301 3.81 -1.19 -46.75
CA GLY A 301 4.11 -2.44 -47.45
C GLY A 301 4.32 -3.66 -46.54
N LYS A 302 4.27 -3.52 -45.21
CA LYS A 302 4.27 -4.67 -44.30
C LYS A 302 2.88 -5.33 -44.27
N PRO A 303 2.79 -6.66 -44.16
CA PRO A 303 1.51 -7.33 -43.98
C PRO A 303 0.88 -6.88 -42.66
N ILE A 304 -0.44 -6.62 -42.69
CA ILE A 304 -1.20 -6.28 -41.49
C ILE A 304 -1.34 -7.56 -40.67
N PRO A 305 -0.88 -7.58 -39.40
CA PRO A 305 -1.04 -8.76 -38.56
C PRO A 305 -2.54 -9.01 -38.30
N PRO A 306 -3.03 -10.26 -38.41
CA PRO A 306 -4.42 -10.56 -38.11
C PRO A 306 -4.70 -10.40 -36.61
N GLN A 307 -5.89 -9.91 -36.26
CA GLN A 307 -6.35 -9.88 -34.87
C GLN A 307 -6.71 -11.30 -34.43
N GLU A 308 -6.06 -11.79 -33.38
CA GLU A 308 -6.40 -13.05 -32.74
C GLU A 308 -7.55 -12.85 -31.74
N TRP A 309 -8.49 -13.80 -31.72
CA TRP A 309 -9.72 -13.72 -30.95
C TRP A 309 -9.88 -14.97 -30.08
N LEU A 310 -10.19 -14.78 -28.81
CA LEU A 310 -10.71 -15.84 -27.94
C LEU A 310 -12.20 -16.08 -28.22
N ALA A 311 -12.97 -15.01 -28.38
CA ALA A 311 -14.35 -15.05 -28.86
C ALA A 311 -14.47 -14.02 -29.99
N ARG A 312 -14.86 -14.47 -31.18
CA ARG A 312 -14.83 -13.64 -32.39
C ARG A 312 -15.57 -12.33 -32.19
N ASP A 313 -14.92 -11.22 -32.57
CA ASP A 313 -15.44 -9.85 -32.51
C ASP A 313 -15.86 -9.35 -31.10
N LEU A 314 -15.60 -10.12 -30.04
CA LEU A 314 -15.96 -9.80 -28.65
C LEU A 314 -14.74 -9.75 -27.73
N ILE A 315 -13.93 -10.81 -27.73
CA ILE A 315 -12.82 -10.98 -26.78
C ILE A 315 -11.53 -11.21 -27.58
N PRO A 316 -10.65 -10.20 -27.70
CA PRO A 316 -9.35 -10.40 -28.32
C PRO A 316 -8.47 -11.30 -27.45
N ALA A 317 -7.65 -12.15 -28.09
CA ALA A 317 -6.78 -13.09 -27.38
C ALA A 317 -5.54 -12.41 -26.76
N GLY A 318 -4.95 -13.08 -25.76
CA GLY A 318 -3.60 -12.76 -25.26
C GLY A 318 -3.51 -11.51 -24.39
N GLN A 319 -4.61 -11.09 -23.76
CA GLN A 319 -4.64 -9.92 -22.88
C GLN A 319 -5.65 -10.05 -21.74
N PRO A 320 -5.54 -9.22 -20.68
CA PRO A 320 -6.58 -9.11 -19.66
C PRO A 320 -7.84 -8.45 -20.22
N VAL A 321 -9.00 -9.02 -19.92
CA VAL A 321 -10.34 -8.53 -20.27
C VAL A 321 -11.17 -8.51 -19.00
N LEU A 322 -12.04 -7.50 -18.82
CA LEU A 322 -12.89 -7.40 -17.64
C LEU A 322 -14.35 -7.64 -18.02
N LEU A 323 -14.96 -8.67 -17.44
CA LEU A 323 -16.41 -8.84 -17.46
C LEU A 323 -17.04 -8.10 -16.26
N SER A 324 -17.73 -7.00 -16.52
CA SER A 324 -18.32 -6.13 -15.49
C SER A 324 -19.84 -6.07 -15.57
N GLY A 325 -20.46 -5.81 -14.42
CA GLY A 325 -21.92 -5.72 -14.24
C GLY A 325 -22.30 -5.86 -12.76
N ASP A 326 -23.52 -5.49 -12.42
CA ASP A 326 -24.01 -5.54 -11.03
C ASP A 326 -24.05 -6.97 -10.47
N GLY A 327 -24.06 -7.08 -9.15
CA GLY A 327 -24.22 -8.36 -8.44
C GLY A 327 -25.51 -9.07 -8.83
N GLY A 328 -25.46 -10.40 -8.95
CA GLY A 328 -26.65 -11.21 -9.26
C GLY A 328 -27.09 -11.23 -10.74
N LEU A 329 -26.45 -10.47 -11.64
CA LEU A 329 -26.79 -10.46 -13.08
C LEU A 329 -26.29 -11.68 -13.88
N GLY A 330 -25.57 -12.60 -13.23
CA GLY A 330 -25.09 -13.84 -13.86
C GLY A 330 -23.73 -13.76 -14.55
N LYS A 331 -22.83 -12.85 -14.13
CA LYS A 331 -21.46 -12.75 -14.67
C LYS A 331 -20.69 -14.07 -14.58
N SER A 332 -20.67 -14.69 -13.40
CA SER A 332 -20.04 -16.00 -13.15
C SER A 332 -20.63 -17.09 -14.05
N LEU A 333 -21.96 -17.11 -14.21
CA LEU A 333 -22.63 -18.04 -15.13
C LEU A 333 -22.18 -17.82 -16.58
N LEU A 334 -22.13 -16.57 -17.01
CA LEU A 334 -21.73 -16.19 -18.36
C LEU A 334 -20.24 -16.50 -18.64
N ALA A 335 -19.37 -16.27 -17.66
CA ALA A 335 -17.95 -16.62 -17.71
C ALA A 335 -17.74 -18.14 -17.75
N LEU A 336 -18.50 -18.91 -16.97
CA LEU A 336 -18.45 -20.37 -17.00
C LEU A 336 -18.96 -20.93 -18.35
N GLN A 337 -19.99 -20.33 -18.94
CA GLN A 337 -20.41 -20.68 -20.32
C GLN A 337 -19.31 -20.43 -21.34
N LEU A 338 -18.56 -19.33 -21.22
CA LEU A 338 -17.41 -19.06 -22.09
C LEU A 338 -16.32 -20.13 -21.88
N ALA A 339 -16.05 -20.51 -20.64
CA ALA A 339 -15.08 -21.55 -20.31
C ALA A 339 -15.46 -22.91 -20.93
N VAL A 340 -16.74 -23.29 -20.87
CA VAL A 340 -17.26 -24.48 -21.55
C VAL A 340 -17.10 -24.36 -23.07
N ALA A 341 -17.47 -23.21 -23.66
CA ALA A 341 -17.35 -23.00 -25.11
C ALA A 341 -15.89 -23.08 -25.58
N VAL A 342 -14.94 -22.42 -24.89
CA VAL A 342 -13.51 -22.44 -25.26
C VAL A 342 -12.91 -23.85 -25.12
N SER A 343 -13.24 -24.56 -24.02
CA SER A 343 -12.71 -25.91 -23.76
C SER A 343 -13.22 -26.97 -24.74
N SER A 344 -14.44 -26.78 -25.27
CA SER A 344 -15.09 -27.69 -26.22
C SER A 344 -15.04 -27.24 -27.68
N GLY A 345 -14.58 -26.01 -27.94
CA GLY A 345 -14.60 -25.39 -29.28
C GLY A 345 -16.00 -25.02 -29.79
N GLY A 346 -16.90 -24.66 -28.87
CA GLY A 346 -18.29 -24.30 -29.14
C GLY A 346 -18.50 -22.84 -29.54
N GLN A 347 -19.73 -22.39 -29.30
CA GLN A 347 -20.12 -20.99 -29.47
C GLN A 347 -20.46 -20.36 -28.11
N TRP A 348 -20.20 -19.07 -28.00
CA TRP A 348 -20.59 -18.26 -26.86
C TRP A 348 -21.21 -16.96 -27.37
N LEU A 349 -22.43 -16.64 -26.89
CA LEU A 349 -23.22 -15.50 -27.35
C LEU A 349 -23.34 -15.40 -28.89
N GLY A 350 -23.50 -16.54 -29.56
CA GLY A 350 -23.62 -16.63 -31.02
C GLY A 350 -22.30 -16.46 -31.80
N ASN A 351 -21.16 -16.38 -31.11
CA ASN A 351 -19.84 -16.26 -31.72
C ASN A 351 -19.01 -17.52 -31.49
N PHE A 352 -18.23 -17.93 -32.50
CA PHE A 352 -17.26 -19.01 -32.33
C PHE A 352 -16.14 -18.59 -31.39
N THR A 353 -15.72 -19.52 -30.53
CA THR A 353 -14.59 -19.34 -29.63
C THR A 353 -13.34 -20.02 -30.19
N ALA A 354 -12.17 -19.59 -29.73
CA ALA A 354 -10.96 -20.40 -29.86
C ALA A 354 -11.15 -21.74 -29.14
N ILE A 355 -10.41 -22.76 -29.58
CA ILE A 355 -10.39 -24.07 -28.93
C ILE A 355 -9.11 -24.18 -28.12
N GLY A 356 -9.21 -24.48 -26.83
CA GLY A 356 -8.03 -24.69 -26.00
C GLY A 356 -8.37 -24.95 -24.54
N SER A 357 -7.35 -25.26 -23.74
CA SER A 357 -7.54 -25.48 -22.30
C SER A 357 -7.97 -24.21 -21.58
N VAL A 358 -8.74 -24.38 -20.53
CA VAL A 358 -9.26 -23.30 -19.70
C VAL A 358 -8.93 -23.59 -18.24
N LEU A 359 -8.47 -22.57 -17.52
CA LEU A 359 -8.30 -22.62 -16.08
C LEU A 359 -9.32 -21.67 -15.43
N TYR A 360 -10.32 -22.21 -14.74
CA TYR A 360 -11.38 -21.46 -14.09
C TYR A 360 -11.17 -21.44 -12.57
N LEU A 361 -10.83 -20.29 -12.02
CA LEU A 361 -10.64 -20.10 -10.58
C LEU A 361 -11.93 -19.47 -10.03
N SER A 362 -12.64 -20.21 -9.17
CA SER A 362 -13.83 -19.70 -8.48
C SER A 362 -13.50 -19.42 -7.03
N ALA A 363 -13.54 -18.15 -6.64
CA ALA A 363 -13.35 -17.71 -5.27
C ALA A 363 -14.57 -17.97 -4.39
N GLU A 364 -15.78 -18.01 -4.97
CA GLU A 364 -17.03 -18.13 -4.20
C GLU A 364 -17.65 -19.54 -4.24
N ASP A 365 -17.53 -20.28 -5.36
CA ASP A 365 -18.23 -21.56 -5.51
C ASP A 365 -17.35 -22.76 -5.09
N GLU A 366 -17.96 -23.65 -4.31
CA GLU A 366 -17.43 -24.98 -4.00
C GLU A 366 -17.61 -25.96 -5.18
N THR A 367 -16.88 -27.07 -5.16
CA THR A 367 -16.96 -28.16 -6.16
C THR A 367 -18.40 -28.60 -6.47
N ALA A 368 -19.25 -28.73 -5.45
CA ALA A 368 -20.63 -29.18 -5.61
C ALA A 368 -21.48 -28.18 -6.39
N GLU A 369 -21.25 -26.87 -6.21
CA GLU A 369 -21.99 -25.84 -6.95
C GLU A 369 -21.49 -25.74 -8.38
N LEU A 370 -20.17 -25.76 -8.60
CA LEU A 370 -19.60 -25.81 -9.96
C LEU A 370 -20.14 -27.01 -10.75
N HIS A 371 -20.24 -28.18 -10.12
CA HIS A 371 -20.84 -29.35 -10.75
C HIS A 371 -22.32 -29.11 -11.11
N ARG A 372 -23.13 -28.59 -10.19
CA ARG A 372 -24.55 -28.25 -10.47
C ARG A 372 -24.70 -27.27 -11.62
N ARG A 373 -23.84 -26.24 -11.70
CA ARG A 373 -23.87 -25.25 -12.78
C ARG A 373 -23.50 -25.89 -14.11
N LEU A 374 -22.45 -26.70 -14.17
CA LEU A 374 -22.02 -27.37 -15.39
C LEU A 374 -23.04 -28.39 -15.90
N SER A 375 -23.69 -29.14 -15.02
CA SER A 375 -24.78 -30.08 -15.40
C SER A 375 -25.98 -29.37 -16.02
N ARG A 376 -26.16 -28.06 -15.82
CA ARG A 376 -27.20 -27.27 -16.50
C ARG A 376 -26.77 -26.79 -17.89
N MET A 377 -25.48 -26.88 -18.21
CA MET A 377 -24.90 -26.42 -19.48
C MET A 377 -24.64 -27.58 -20.45
N THR A 378 -24.33 -28.77 -19.94
CA THR A 378 -24.07 -29.96 -20.74
C THR A 378 -24.35 -31.24 -19.94
N ASP A 379 -24.87 -32.25 -20.63
CA ASP A 379 -25.01 -33.61 -20.09
C ASP A 379 -23.72 -34.43 -20.21
N ASN A 380 -22.74 -33.96 -20.99
CA ASN A 380 -21.51 -34.69 -21.33
C ASN A 380 -20.29 -34.11 -20.60
N LEU A 381 -20.32 -34.08 -19.27
CA LEU A 381 -19.21 -33.53 -18.46
C LEU A 381 -17.87 -34.21 -18.70
N ASP A 382 -17.90 -35.51 -19.04
CA ASP A 382 -16.74 -36.33 -19.39
C ASP A 382 -15.99 -35.81 -20.64
N THR A 383 -16.65 -35.03 -21.49
CA THR A 383 -16.03 -34.43 -22.68
C THR A 383 -15.27 -33.12 -22.39
N LEU A 384 -15.46 -32.51 -21.21
CA LEU A 384 -14.82 -31.25 -20.83
C LEU A 384 -13.40 -31.45 -20.28
N THR A 385 -12.60 -32.31 -20.91
CA THR A 385 -11.25 -32.68 -20.44
C THR A 385 -10.27 -31.51 -20.38
N ASN A 386 -10.54 -30.45 -21.15
CA ASN A 386 -9.71 -29.26 -21.25
C ASN A 386 -10.18 -28.14 -20.31
N LEU A 387 -11.24 -28.36 -19.52
CA LEU A 387 -11.72 -27.40 -18.52
C LEU A 387 -11.21 -27.79 -17.13
N HIS A 388 -10.23 -27.03 -16.64
CA HIS A 388 -9.65 -27.20 -15.31
C HIS A 388 -10.32 -26.24 -14.33
N LEU A 389 -10.98 -26.79 -13.30
CA LEU A 389 -11.66 -26.00 -12.28
C LEU A 389 -10.82 -25.95 -11.00
N ALA A 390 -10.68 -24.77 -10.42
CA ALA A 390 -10.06 -24.54 -9.13
C ALA A 390 -11.09 -23.89 -8.19
N PRO A 391 -11.85 -24.68 -7.40
CA PRO A 391 -12.70 -24.15 -6.35
C PRO A 391 -11.83 -23.64 -5.20
N MET A 392 -11.97 -22.36 -4.87
CA MET A 392 -11.16 -21.66 -3.87
C MET A 392 -12.00 -21.09 -2.71
N ALA A 393 -13.28 -21.45 -2.62
CA ALA A 393 -14.19 -21.00 -1.57
C ALA A 393 -13.70 -21.32 -0.14
N GLU A 394 -12.89 -22.36 0.03
CA GLU A 394 -12.30 -22.75 1.33
C GLU A 394 -10.83 -22.30 1.50
N LEU A 395 -10.27 -21.57 0.53
CA LEU A 395 -8.88 -21.11 0.52
C LEU A 395 -8.82 -19.60 0.71
N ASP A 396 -7.61 -19.06 0.87
CA ASP A 396 -7.33 -17.64 0.68
C ASP A 396 -7.05 -17.40 -0.81
N PRO A 397 -7.99 -16.83 -1.59
CA PRO A 397 -7.87 -16.71 -3.04
C PRO A 397 -6.98 -15.54 -3.47
N LEU A 398 -6.38 -14.79 -2.55
CA LEU A 398 -5.57 -13.62 -2.88
C LEU A 398 -4.38 -13.98 -3.79
N LEU A 399 -4.36 -13.47 -5.02
CA LEU A 399 -3.20 -13.51 -5.91
C LEU A 399 -2.20 -12.41 -5.58
N VAL A 400 -2.71 -11.29 -5.07
CA VAL A 400 -1.86 -10.18 -4.64
C VAL A 400 -2.33 -9.70 -3.28
N ALA A 401 -1.38 -9.33 -2.43
CA ALA A 401 -1.67 -8.83 -1.09
C ALA A 401 -0.63 -7.78 -0.67
N PRO A 402 -0.94 -6.94 0.33
CA PRO A 402 0.03 -6.00 0.88
C PRO A 402 1.18 -6.75 1.56
N ASP A 403 2.40 -6.49 1.11
CA ASP A 403 3.65 -6.87 1.77
C ASP A 403 4.47 -5.60 2.02
N ARG A 404 4.75 -5.31 3.30
CA ARG A 404 5.57 -4.17 3.73
C ARG A 404 5.16 -2.83 3.09
N GLY A 405 3.85 -2.58 3.02
CA GLY A 405 3.29 -1.32 2.52
C GLY A 405 3.22 -1.19 0.99
N ARG A 406 3.46 -2.28 0.24
CA ARG A 406 3.23 -2.33 -1.22
C ARG A 406 2.50 -3.60 -1.58
N LEU A 407 1.83 -3.61 -2.73
CA LEU A 407 1.33 -4.86 -3.28
C LEU A 407 2.50 -5.76 -3.72
N ALA A 408 2.39 -7.03 -3.35
CA ALA A 408 3.23 -8.11 -3.82
C ALA A 408 2.36 -9.27 -4.30
N THR A 409 2.91 -10.11 -5.19
CA THR A 409 2.30 -11.38 -5.56
C THR A 409 2.36 -12.34 -4.38
N THR A 410 1.33 -13.16 -4.20
CA THR A 410 1.28 -14.20 -3.17
C THR A 410 1.85 -15.51 -3.68
N ALA A 411 2.01 -16.49 -2.79
CA ALA A 411 2.35 -17.86 -3.18
C ALA A 411 1.29 -18.50 -4.09
N LEU A 412 0.02 -18.08 -3.95
CA LEU A 412 -1.05 -18.54 -4.84
C LEU A 412 -0.85 -18.01 -6.26
N TYR A 413 -0.43 -16.75 -6.44
CA TYR A 413 -0.07 -16.24 -7.77
C TYR A 413 1.03 -17.07 -8.42
N ASP A 414 2.08 -17.42 -7.69
CA ASP A 414 3.15 -18.25 -8.22
C ASP A 414 2.65 -19.66 -8.60
N ALA A 415 1.76 -20.25 -7.79
CA ALA A 415 1.14 -21.53 -8.09
C ALA A 415 0.22 -21.48 -9.32
N VAL A 416 -0.55 -20.40 -9.47
CA VAL A 416 -1.40 -20.16 -10.64
C VAL A 416 -0.55 -19.95 -11.87
N ALA A 417 0.51 -19.13 -11.80
CA ALA A 417 1.43 -18.92 -12.91
C ALA A 417 2.09 -20.23 -13.35
N ALA A 418 2.56 -21.06 -12.42
CA ALA A 418 3.11 -22.37 -12.71
C ALA A 418 2.07 -23.30 -13.37
N ARG A 419 0.82 -23.28 -12.89
CA ARG A 419 -0.27 -24.05 -13.49
C ARG A 419 -0.61 -23.56 -14.90
N VAL A 420 -0.54 -22.25 -15.17
CA VAL A 420 -0.73 -21.67 -16.50
C VAL A 420 0.40 -22.10 -17.44
N GLU A 421 1.65 -22.15 -16.98
CA GLU A 421 2.77 -22.67 -17.79
C GLU A 421 2.64 -24.16 -18.10
N GLU A 422 2.13 -24.95 -17.16
CA GLU A 422 1.88 -26.39 -17.30
C GLU A 422 0.72 -26.68 -18.27
N VAL A 423 -0.44 -26.06 -18.04
CA VAL A 423 -1.68 -26.32 -18.79
C VAL A 423 -1.67 -25.60 -20.15
N ARG A 424 -0.97 -24.47 -20.25
CA ARG A 424 -1.00 -23.54 -21.40
C ARG A 424 -2.42 -23.20 -21.85
N PRO A 425 -3.26 -22.67 -20.95
CA PRO A 425 -4.65 -22.41 -21.28
C PRO A 425 -4.78 -21.25 -22.28
N ALA A 426 -5.78 -21.35 -23.17
CA ALA A 426 -6.21 -20.23 -23.99
C ALA A 426 -6.91 -19.15 -23.13
N LEU A 427 -7.58 -19.58 -22.05
CA LEU A 427 -8.35 -18.72 -21.14
C LEU A 427 -8.06 -19.07 -19.67
N VAL A 428 -7.80 -18.06 -18.86
CA VAL A 428 -7.83 -18.11 -17.40
C VAL A 428 -8.97 -17.23 -16.93
N VAL A 429 -9.85 -17.72 -16.06
CA VAL A 429 -10.97 -16.95 -15.49
C VAL A 429 -10.74 -16.71 -14.01
N LEU A 430 -10.86 -15.47 -13.57
CA LEU A 430 -10.81 -15.05 -12.16
C LEU A 430 -12.20 -14.62 -11.68
N ASP A 431 -12.97 -15.54 -11.09
CA ASP A 431 -14.35 -15.32 -10.65
C ASP A 431 -14.46 -15.28 -9.11
N SER A 432 -14.45 -14.13 -8.43
CA SER A 432 -14.44 -12.75 -8.95
C SER A 432 -13.13 -12.02 -8.68
N ASN A 433 -12.73 -11.09 -9.56
CA ASN A 433 -11.49 -10.30 -9.39
C ASN A 433 -11.33 -9.67 -7.98
N ALA A 434 -12.43 -9.25 -7.34
CA ALA A 434 -12.40 -8.63 -6.01
C ALA A 434 -11.81 -9.57 -4.94
N ASP A 435 -12.02 -10.87 -5.08
CA ASP A 435 -11.52 -11.87 -4.16
C ASP A 435 -10.05 -12.22 -4.42
N PHE A 436 -9.59 -12.10 -5.67
CA PHE A 436 -8.20 -12.35 -6.05
C PHE A 436 -7.27 -11.15 -5.76
N PHE A 437 -7.83 -9.99 -5.40
CA PHE A 437 -7.10 -8.73 -5.22
C PHE A 437 -7.14 -8.24 -3.77
N GLY A 438 -6.02 -8.38 -3.06
CA GLY A 438 -5.90 -7.97 -1.65
C GLY A 438 -5.50 -6.51 -1.45
N GLY A 439 -5.43 -5.74 -2.53
CA GLY A 439 -5.13 -4.31 -2.48
C GLY A 439 -6.38 -3.47 -2.28
N ASN A 440 -6.20 -2.15 -2.30
CA ASN A 440 -7.28 -1.20 -2.23
C ASN A 440 -7.81 -0.90 -3.64
N GLU A 441 -9.02 -1.36 -3.96
CA GLU A 441 -9.63 -1.18 -5.30
C GLU A 441 -9.82 0.29 -5.69
N VAL A 442 -9.83 1.19 -4.71
CA VAL A 442 -9.92 2.64 -4.94
C VAL A 442 -8.56 3.22 -5.35
N VAL A 443 -7.46 2.59 -4.95
CA VAL A 443 -6.10 3.03 -5.26
C VAL A 443 -5.74 2.59 -6.67
N ARG A 444 -5.92 3.51 -7.63
CA ARG A 444 -5.67 3.23 -9.05
C ARG A 444 -4.27 2.69 -9.36
N SER A 445 -3.24 3.07 -8.61
CA SER A 445 -1.88 2.56 -8.80
C SER A 445 -1.77 1.07 -8.44
N GLU A 446 -2.48 0.63 -7.41
CA GLU A 446 -2.52 -0.76 -6.96
C GLU A 446 -3.31 -1.63 -7.95
N VAL A 447 -4.50 -1.17 -8.36
CA VAL A 447 -5.28 -1.83 -9.42
C VAL A 447 -4.47 -1.92 -10.71
N ARG A 448 -3.85 -0.82 -11.16
CA ARG A 448 -2.98 -0.82 -12.35
C ARG A 448 -1.80 -1.76 -12.21
N TRP A 449 -1.22 -1.88 -11.02
CA TRP A 449 -0.12 -2.79 -10.76
C TRP A 449 -0.57 -4.25 -10.88
N PHE A 450 -1.73 -4.60 -10.31
CA PHE A 450 -2.30 -5.95 -10.43
C PHE A 450 -2.63 -6.32 -11.87
N ILE A 451 -3.35 -5.44 -12.60
CA ILE A 451 -3.59 -5.61 -14.04
C ILE A 451 -2.27 -5.69 -14.81
N GLY A 452 -1.22 -5.00 -14.36
CA GLY A 452 0.13 -5.11 -14.90
C GLY A 452 0.74 -6.50 -14.72
N GLN A 453 0.48 -7.20 -13.61
CA GLN A 453 0.91 -8.60 -13.44
C GLN A 453 0.14 -9.54 -14.35
N LEU A 454 -1.20 -9.40 -14.43
CA LEU A 454 -2.01 -10.18 -15.36
C LEU A 454 -1.56 -9.97 -16.81
N ARG A 455 -1.25 -8.74 -17.21
CA ARG A 455 -0.72 -8.44 -18.54
C ARG A 455 0.63 -9.10 -18.80
N LYS A 456 1.53 -9.17 -17.80
CA LYS A 456 2.79 -9.90 -17.94
C LYS A 456 2.54 -11.39 -18.15
N LEU A 457 1.63 -11.98 -17.37
CA LEU A 457 1.24 -13.38 -17.50
C LEU A 457 0.67 -13.66 -18.91
N CYS A 458 -0.25 -12.83 -19.40
CA CYS A 458 -0.77 -12.91 -20.76
C CYS A 458 0.35 -12.81 -21.80
N HIS A 459 1.28 -11.85 -21.66
CA HIS A 459 2.35 -11.65 -22.63
C HIS A 459 3.37 -12.81 -22.65
N SER A 460 3.68 -13.40 -21.49
CA SER A 460 4.65 -14.49 -21.41
C SER A 460 4.09 -15.84 -21.82
N THR A 461 2.77 -16.04 -21.73
CA THR A 461 2.13 -17.36 -21.96
C THR A 461 1.19 -17.39 -23.16
N GLY A 462 0.76 -16.23 -23.67
CA GLY A 462 -0.25 -16.10 -24.72
C GLY A 462 -1.69 -16.30 -24.24
N CYS A 463 -1.93 -16.57 -22.96
CA CYS A 463 -3.28 -16.78 -22.44
C CYS A 463 -4.08 -15.47 -22.38
N THR A 464 -5.39 -15.59 -22.48
CA THR A 464 -6.34 -14.50 -22.16
C THR A 464 -6.74 -14.64 -20.69
N VAL A 465 -6.76 -13.54 -19.93
CA VAL A 465 -7.27 -13.54 -18.55
C VAL A 465 -8.59 -12.77 -18.54
N LEU A 466 -9.66 -13.39 -18.02
CA LEU A 466 -10.98 -12.78 -17.86
C LEU A 466 -11.28 -12.43 -16.40
#